data_AF-A0A376Y583-F1
#
_entry.id   AF-A0A376Y583-F1
#
_cell.length_a   1.000
_cell.length_b   1.000
_cell.length_c   1.000
_cell.angle_alpha   90.00
_cell.angle_beta   90.00
_cell.angle_gamma   90.00
#
_symmetry.space_group_name_H-M   'P 1'
#
loop_
_entity.id
_entity.type
_entity.pdbx_description
1 polymer ?
#
loop_
_entity_poly.entity_id
_entity_poly.type
_entity_poly.pdbx_seq_one_letter_code
_entity_poly.pdbx_strand_id
1 'polypeptide(L)'
;MSSDIKIKVQSFGRFLSNMVMPNIGAFIAWGIITALFIPTGWLPNETLAKLVGPMITYLLPLLIGYTGGKLVGGERGGVVGAITTMGVIVGADMPMFLGSMIAGPLGGWCIKHFDRWVDGKIKSGFEMLVNTSPQASSG
;
A
#
# COMPACT_ATOMS: atom_id res chain seq x y z
N MET A 1 1.58 -31.21 -13.18
CA MET A 1 1.02 -30.14 -12.33
C MET A 1 -0.33 -29.73 -12.92
N SER A 2 -1.44 -29.95 -12.19
CA SER A 2 -2.81 -29.71 -12.69
C SER A 2 -3.03 -28.27 -13.15
N SER A 3 -3.78 -28.08 -14.23
CA SER A 3 -4.11 -26.78 -14.84
C SER A 3 -4.63 -25.76 -13.81
N ASP A 4 -5.33 -26.21 -12.77
CA ASP A 4 -5.87 -25.38 -11.69
C ASP A 4 -4.80 -24.67 -10.86
N ILE A 5 -3.66 -25.33 -10.60
CA ILE A 5 -2.55 -24.73 -9.84
C ILE A 5 -1.91 -23.62 -10.67
N LYS A 6 -1.74 -23.81 -11.98
CA LYS A 6 -1.22 -22.78 -12.88
C LYS A 6 -2.11 -21.54 -12.89
N ILE A 7 -3.43 -21.74 -12.94
CA ILE A 7 -4.42 -20.64 -12.93
C ILE A 7 -4.33 -19.86 -11.61
N LYS A 8 -4.25 -20.52 -10.45
CA LYS A 8 -4.10 -19.86 -9.15
C LYS A 8 -2.81 -19.07 -9.01
N VAL A 9 -1.69 -19.60 -9.52
CA VAL A 9 -0.41 -18.90 -9.51
C VAL A 9 -0.46 -17.66 -10.41
N GLN A 10 -1.07 -17.77 -11.60
CA GLN A 10 -1.25 -16.63 -12.50
C GLN A 10 -2.16 -15.56 -11.91
N SER A 11 -3.27 -15.94 -11.26
CA SER A 11 -4.17 -14.98 -10.63
C SER A 11 -3.50 -14.26 -9.45
N PHE A 12 -2.71 -14.98 -8.66
CA PHE A 12 -1.91 -14.38 -7.58
C PHE A 12 -0.84 -13.42 -8.13
N GLY A 13 -0.12 -13.81 -9.19
CA GLY A 13 0.85 -12.92 -9.85
C GLY A 13 0.20 -11.65 -10.41
N ARG A 14 -0.96 -11.78 -11.06
CA ARG A 14 -1.73 -10.62 -11.55
C ARG A 14 -2.18 -9.71 -10.41
N PHE A 15 -2.59 -10.29 -9.28
CA PHE A 15 -2.95 -9.52 -8.09
C PHE A 15 -1.76 -8.72 -7.55
N LEU A 16 -0.59 -9.34 -7.39
CA LEU A 16 0.63 -8.64 -6.97
C LEU A 16 1.02 -7.53 -7.94
N SER A 17 0.94 -7.77 -9.25
CA SER A 17 1.19 -6.72 -10.26
C SER A 17 0.23 -5.54 -10.10
N ASN A 18 -1.06 -5.80 -9.84
CA ASN A 18 -2.06 -4.75 -9.62
C ASN A 18 -1.78 -3.90 -8.36
N MET A 19 -0.99 -4.40 -7.41
CA MET A 19 -0.56 -3.61 -6.25
C MET A 19 0.58 -2.65 -6.59
N VAL A 20 1.45 -3.01 -7.53
CA VAL A 20 2.65 -2.21 -7.87
C VAL A 20 2.37 -1.23 -9.00
N MET A 21 1.57 -1.63 -10.00
CA MET A 21 1.34 -0.82 -11.21
C MET A 21 0.84 0.60 -10.93
N PRO A 22 -0.16 0.84 -10.05
CA PRO A 22 -0.61 2.19 -9.72
C PRO A 22 0.47 3.06 -9.06
N ASN A 23 1.50 2.44 -8.50
CA ASN A 23 2.57 3.09 -7.75
C ASN A 23 3.85 3.28 -8.59
N ILE A 24 3.86 2.89 -9.88
CA ILE A 24 5.02 3.02 -10.77
C ILE A 24 5.56 4.46 -10.78
N GLY A 25 4.71 5.47 -10.73
CA GLY A 25 5.14 6.87 -10.67
C GLY A 25 6.04 7.19 -9.47
N ALA A 26 5.77 6.58 -8.31
CA ALA A 26 6.60 6.75 -7.11
C ALA A 26 7.97 6.05 -7.27
N PHE A 27 8.02 4.88 -7.90
CA PHE A 27 9.27 4.19 -8.22
C PHE A 27 10.12 5.00 -9.22
N ILE A 28 9.50 5.59 -10.23
CA ILE A 28 10.18 6.44 -11.20
C ILE A 28 10.74 7.69 -10.50
N ALA A 29 9.93 8.37 -9.67
CA ALA A 29 10.37 9.53 -8.92
C ALA A 29 11.56 9.21 -8.00
N TRP A 30 11.49 8.10 -7.28
CA TRP A 30 12.61 7.60 -6.48
C TRP A 30 13.86 7.34 -7.32
N GLY A 31 13.72 6.70 -8.49
CA GLY A 31 14.83 6.45 -9.41
C GLY A 31 15.48 7.73 -9.93
N ILE A 32 14.68 8.75 -10.28
CA ILE A 32 15.18 10.07 -10.73
C ILE A 32 15.91 10.78 -9.60
N ILE A 33 15.32 10.83 -8.39
CA ILE A 33 15.96 11.45 -7.22
C ILE A 33 17.29 10.75 -6.92
N THR A 34 17.33 9.42 -7.03
CA THR A 34 18.54 8.62 -6.83
C THR A 34 19.58 8.95 -7.90
N ALA A 35 19.21 8.98 -9.18
CA ALA A 35 20.15 9.26 -10.27
C ALA A 35 20.71 10.69 -10.22
N LEU A 36 19.92 11.66 -9.73
CA LEU A 36 20.34 13.06 -9.66
C LEU A 36 21.19 13.34 -8.42
N PHE A 37 20.71 13.02 -7.22
CA PHE A 37 21.20 13.67 -6.00
C PHE A 37 22.17 12.85 -5.16
N ILE A 38 22.32 11.54 -5.41
CA ILE A 38 23.31 10.73 -4.68
C ILE A 38 24.74 11.21 -4.99
N PRO A 39 25.75 10.82 -4.17
CA PRO A 39 27.14 11.26 -4.39
C PRO A 39 27.70 10.93 -5.78
N THR A 40 27.25 9.83 -6.37
CA THR A 40 27.64 9.38 -7.73
C THR A 40 26.66 9.82 -8.83
N GLY A 41 25.70 10.68 -8.50
CA GLY A 41 24.66 11.16 -9.40
C GLY A 41 25.10 12.33 -10.28
N TRP A 42 24.20 12.77 -11.17
CA TRP A 42 24.48 13.88 -12.09
C TRP A 42 24.53 15.27 -11.42
N LEU A 43 23.78 15.46 -10.33
CA LEU A 43 23.70 16.70 -9.56
C LEU A 43 23.76 16.41 -8.05
N PRO A 44 24.91 15.95 -7.52
CA PRO A 44 25.01 15.51 -6.13
C PRO A 44 24.57 16.58 -5.13
N ASN A 45 23.68 16.20 -4.20
CA ASN A 45 23.19 17.09 -3.15
C ASN A 45 22.89 16.28 -1.89
N GLU A 46 23.68 16.50 -0.83
CA GLU A 46 23.57 15.73 0.42
C GLU A 46 22.21 15.85 1.10
N THR A 47 21.55 17.01 0.99
CA THR A 47 20.23 17.22 1.59
C THR A 47 19.14 16.47 0.84
N LEU A 48 19.17 16.51 -0.49
CA LEU A 48 18.17 15.81 -1.33
C LEU A 48 18.43 14.30 -1.40
N ALA A 49 19.69 13.86 -1.33
CA ALA A 49 20.05 12.45 -1.25
C ALA A 49 19.42 11.74 -0.04
N LYS A 50 19.21 12.46 1.07
CA LYS A 50 18.54 11.93 2.27
C LYS A 50 17.10 11.49 2.02
N LEU A 51 16.46 11.90 0.92
CA LEU A 51 15.12 11.43 0.55
C LEU A 51 15.11 9.98 0.04
N VAL A 52 16.21 9.51 -0.55
CA VAL A 52 16.29 8.19 -1.19
C VAL A 52 15.99 7.06 -0.19
N GLY A 53 16.57 7.14 1.01
CA GLY A 53 16.40 6.13 2.07
C GLY A 53 14.95 6.01 2.56
N PRO A 54 14.32 7.10 3.05
CA PRO A 54 12.94 7.06 3.49
C PRO A 54 11.94 6.67 2.39
N MET A 55 12.22 7.00 1.13
CA MET A 55 11.37 6.59 0.01
C MET A 55 11.35 5.06 -0.16
N ILE A 56 12.51 4.41 -0.15
CA ILE A 56 12.57 2.95 -0.34
C ILE A 56 12.10 2.18 0.90
N THR A 57 12.39 2.68 2.10
CA THR A 57 12.06 1.97 3.36
C THR A 57 10.62 2.18 3.79
N TYR A 58 10.04 3.36 3.58
CA TYR A 58 8.69 3.70 4.04
C TYR A 58 7.72 3.93 2.90
N LEU A 59 8.00 4.92 2.03
CA LEU A 59 7.02 5.41 1.06
C LEU A 59 6.56 4.31 0.11
N LEU A 60 7.50 3.63 -0.57
CA LEU A 60 7.16 2.64 -1.59
C LEU A 60 6.44 1.43 -0.99
N PRO A 61 6.90 0.83 0.13
CA PRO A 61 6.16 -0.25 0.78
C PRO A 61 4.77 0.20 1.27
N LEU A 62 4.63 1.39 1.87
CA LEU A 62 3.33 1.88 2.34
C LEU A 62 2.32 2.05 1.20
N LEU A 63 2.74 2.58 0.06
CA LEU A 63 1.89 2.74 -1.13
C LEU A 63 1.42 1.38 -1.67
N ILE A 64 2.31 0.39 -1.71
CA ILE A 64 1.97 -0.98 -2.09
C ILE A 64 0.98 -1.58 -1.08
N GLY A 65 1.25 -1.44 0.21
CA GLY A 65 0.40 -1.90 1.30
C GLY A 65 -1.00 -1.30 1.25
N TYR A 66 -1.08 0.02 1.04
CA TYR A 66 -2.34 0.75 0.83
C TYR A 66 -3.10 0.20 -0.37
N THR A 67 -2.42 0.02 -1.50
CA THR A 67 -3.06 -0.47 -2.71
C THR A 67 -3.58 -1.90 -2.52
N GLY A 68 -2.80 -2.77 -1.87
CA GLY A 68 -3.23 -4.14 -1.54
C GLY A 68 -4.42 -4.19 -0.61
N GLY A 69 -4.41 -3.37 0.44
CA GLY A 69 -5.55 -3.24 1.35
C GLY A 69 -6.78 -2.70 0.65
N LYS A 70 -6.61 -1.73 -0.26
CA LYS A 70 -7.68 -1.13 -1.05
C LYS A 70 -8.32 -2.11 -2.02
N LEU A 71 -7.52 -2.96 -2.68
CA LEU A 71 -8.02 -4.01 -3.57
C LEU A 71 -8.92 -5.03 -2.83
N VAL A 72 -8.74 -5.22 -1.51
CA VAL A 72 -9.54 -6.16 -0.72
C VAL A 72 -10.74 -5.49 -0.05
N GLY A 73 -10.51 -4.35 0.63
CA GLY A 73 -11.45 -3.70 1.54
C GLY A 73 -11.82 -2.26 1.19
N GLY A 74 -11.60 -1.80 -0.06
CA GLY A 74 -11.92 -0.43 -0.49
C GLY A 74 -11.04 0.63 0.21
N GLU A 75 -11.47 1.90 0.24
CA GLU A 75 -10.62 2.97 0.82
C GLU A 75 -10.23 2.71 2.28
N ARG A 76 -11.16 2.19 3.10
CA ARG A 76 -10.87 1.82 4.49
C ARG A 76 -9.85 0.69 4.58
N GLY A 77 -9.98 -0.30 3.71
CA GLY A 77 -8.98 -1.35 3.51
C GLY A 77 -7.61 -0.79 3.15
N GLY A 78 -7.55 0.28 2.34
CA GLY A 78 -6.30 0.94 2.00
C GLY A 78 -5.61 1.56 3.22
N VAL A 79 -6.35 2.34 4.00
CA VAL A 79 -5.82 2.97 5.23
C VAL A 79 -5.31 1.91 6.21
N VAL A 80 -6.11 0.87 6.47
CA VAL A 80 -5.70 -0.24 7.35
C VAL A 80 -4.53 -1.02 6.78
N GLY A 81 -4.50 -1.25 5.46
CA GLY A 81 -3.37 -1.89 4.79
C GLY A 81 -2.06 -1.11 4.94
N ALA A 82 -2.10 0.22 4.87
CA ALA A 82 -0.95 1.08 5.15
C ALA A 82 -0.50 0.98 6.61
N ILE A 83 -1.45 0.98 7.57
CA ILE A 83 -1.15 0.82 9.01
C ILE A 83 -0.47 -0.53 9.27
N THR A 84 -1.04 -1.62 8.76
CA THR A 84 -0.44 -2.96 8.91
C THR A 84 0.96 -3.00 8.29
N THR A 85 1.14 -2.37 7.13
CA THR A 85 2.44 -2.28 6.47
C THR A 85 3.46 -1.50 7.30
N MET A 86 3.05 -0.43 7.98
CA MET A 86 3.92 0.26 8.93
C MET A 86 4.39 -0.66 10.06
N GLY A 87 3.50 -1.50 10.60
CA GLY A 87 3.87 -2.51 11.59
C GLY A 87 4.93 -3.50 11.08
N VAL A 88 4.84 -3.89 9.81
CA VAL A 88 5.83 -4.78 9.16
C VAL A 88 7.17 -4.09 8.93
N ILE A 89 7.16 -2.80 8.54
CA ILE A 89 8.39 -2.02 8.35
C ILE A 89 9.14 -1.88 9.68
N VAL A 90 8.44 -1.57 10.77
CA VAL A 90 9.07 -1.42 12.09
C VAL A 90 9.61 -2.75 12.63
N GLY A 91 9.05 -3.88 12.19
CA GLY A 91 9.49 -5.22 12.59
C GLY A 91 10.65 -5.80 11.77
N ALA A 92 11.19 -5.07 10.79
CA ALA A 92 12.23 -5.58 9.89
C ALA A 92 13.29 -4.53 9.58
N ASP A 93 14.55 -4.95 9.51
CA ASP A 93 15.69 -4.06 9.23
C ASP A 93 15.92 -3.79 7.72
N MET A 94 15.07 -4.32 6.85
CA MET A 94 15.19 -4.20 5.39
C MET A 94 13.89 -3.66 4.76
N PRO A 95 13.93 -2.99 3.59
CA PRO A 95 12.73 -2.55 2.88
C PRO A 95 11.74 -3.69 2.59
N MET A 96 10.55 -3.62 3.18
CA MET A 96 9.57 -4.71 3.17
C MET A 96 8.57 -4.64 2.00
N PHE A 97 9.05 -4.73 0.76
CA PHE A 97 8.17 -4.81 -0.42
C PHE A 97 7.26 -6.04 -0.37
N LEU A 98 7.83 -7.24 -0.23
CA LEU A 98 7.04 -8.48 -0.14
C LEU A 98 6.18 -8.52 1.13
N GLY A 99 6.71 -7.99 2.24
CA GLY A 99 5.97 -7.86 3.50
C GLY A 99 4.71 -7.00 3.32
N SER A 100 4.84 -5.83 2.69
CA SER A 100 3.69 -4.96 2.37
C SER A 100 2.69 -5.62 1.42
N MET A 101 3.18 -6.44 0.49
CA MET A 101 2.33 -7.15 -0.48
C MET A 101 1.43 -8.20 0.16
N ILE A 102 1.87 -8.78 1.27
CA ILE A 102 1.11 -9.77 2.03
C ILE A 102 0.27 -9.06 3.09
N ALA A 103 0.89 -8.18 3.88
CA ALA A 103 0.27 -7.53 5.02
C ALA A 103 -0.82 -6.52 4.63
N GLY A 104 -0.66 -5.79 3.53
CA GLY A 104 -1.65 -4.84 3.04
C GLY A 104 -3.01 -5.48 2.77
N PRO A 105 -3.10 -6.49 1.87
CA PRO A 105 -4.33 -7.23 1.61
C PRO A 105 -4.91 -7.92 2.85
N LEU A 106 -4.07 -8.44 3.74
CA LEU A 106 -4.52 -9.04 5.00
C LEU A 106 -5.18 -8.00 5.92
N GLY A 107 -4.60 -6.80 6.04
CA GLY A 107 -5.23 -5.69 6.75
C GLY A 107 -6.58 -5.29 6.15
N GLY A 108 -6.63 -5.19 4.81
CA GLY A 108 -7.88 -4.94 4.07
C GLY A 108 -8.93 -6.03 4.27
N TRP A 109 -8.50 -7.29 4.36
CA TRP A 109 -9.38 -8.43 4.64
C TRP A 109 -9.95 -8.37 6.05
N CYS A 110 -9.12 -8.08 7.06
CA CYS A 110 -9.55 -7.95 8.45
C CYS A 110 -10.61 -6.85 8.62
N ILE A 111 -10.38 -5.65 8.06
CA ILE A 111 -11.36 -4.56 8.19
C ILE A 111 -12.65 -4.86 7.43
N LYS A 112 -12.58 -5.50 6.26
CA LYS A 112 -13.78 -5.91 5.51
C LYS A 112 -14.65 -6.88 6.30
N HIS A 113 -14.05 -7.79 7.06
CA HIS A 113 -14.79 -8.73 7.91
C HIS A 113 -15.35 -8.03 9.15
N PHE A 114 -14.58 -7.14 9.75
CA PHE A 114 -15.03 -6.33 10.88
C PHE A 114 -16.21 -5.44 10.49
N ASP A 115 -16.11 -4.70 9.37
CA ASP A 115 -17.17 -3.81 8.88
C ASP A 115 -18.48 -4.58 8.65
N ARG A 116 -18.42 -5.77 8.03
CA ARG A 116 -19.60 -6.63 7.84
C ARG A 116 -20.23 -7.15 9.14
N TRP A 117 -19.43 -7.30 10.19
CA TRP A 117 -19.90 -7.77 11.49
C TRP A 117 -20.54 -6.64 12.32
N VAL A 118 -20.06 -5.41 12.10
CA VAL A 118 -20.53 -4.22 12.81
C VAL A 118 -21.63 -3.49 12.02
N ASP A 119 -21.81 -3.82 10.74
CA ASP A 119 -22.88 -3.31 9.88
C ASP A 119 -24.26 -3.54 10.51
N GLY A 120 -25.03 -2.47 10.71
CA GLY A 120 -26.32 -2.47 11.40
C GLY A 120 -26.27 -2.31 12.92
N LYS A 121 -25.09 -2.18 13.55
CA LYS A 121 -24.94 -1.89 15.00
C LYS A 121 -24.43 -0.47 15.29
N ILE A 122 -24.13 0.34 14.27
CA ILE A 122 -23.51 1.67 14.43
C ILE A 122 -24.59 2.76 14.41
N LYS A 123 -24.63 3.59 15.47
CA LYS A 123 -25.48 4.79 15.54
C LYS A 123 -24.88 5.94 14.72
N SER A 124 -25.75 6.67 14.01
CA SER A 124 -25.46 7.72 13.02
C SER A 124 -24.43 8.80 13.42
N GLY A 125 -24.20 9.07 14.71
CA GLY A 125 -23.16 10.01 15.18
C GLY A 125 -21.70 9.54 15.02
N PHE A 126 -21.44 8.24 14.85
CA PHE A 126 -20.11 7.70 14.56
C PHE A 126 -19.82 7.59 13.05
N GLU A 127 -20.81 7.87 12.19
CA GLU A 127 -20.66 7.79 10.73
C GLU A 127 -19.57 8.74 10.21
N MET A 128 -19.32 9.88 10.86
CA MET A 128 -18.29 10.84 10.41
C MET A 128 -16.85 10.43 10.77
N LEU A 129 -16.66 9.58 11.80
CA LEU A 129 -15.37 8.96 12.13
C LEU A 129 -15.15 7.64 11.38
N VAL A 130 -16.23 7.04 10.88
CA VAL A 130 -16.25 5.76 10.15
C VAL A 130 -16.18 5.98 8.63
N ASN A 131 -16.81 7.03 8.11
CA ASN A 131 -16.84 7.42 6.70
C ASN A 131 -16.02 8.70 6.46
N THR A 132 -14.70 8.55 6.26
CA THR A 132 -13.97 9.50 5.40
C THR A 132 -14.12 8.99 3.96
N SER A 133 -15.28 9.23 3.36
CA SER A 133 -15.49 9.00 1.93
C SER A 133 -16.12 10.26 1.36
N PRO A 134 -15.51 10.90 0.34
CA PRO A 134 -16.17 11.99 -0.36
C PRO A 134 -17.34 11.41 -1.16
N GLN A 135 -18.53 11.39 -0.55
CA GLN A 135 -19.78 11.48 -1.27
C GLN A 135 -20.26 12.92 -1.15
N ALA A 136 -19.72 13.78 -2.01
CA ALA A 136 -20.28 15.10 -2.29
C ALA A 136 -19.77 15.61 -3.64
N SER A 137 -20.37 15.12 -4.73
CA SER A 137 -20.83 15.96 -5.83
C SER A 137 -21.34 15.07 -6.97
N SER A 138 -22.60 14.63 -6.86
CA SER A 138 -23.47 14.54 -8.02
C SER A 138 -23.91 15.96 -8.38
N GLY A 139 -23.48 16.43 -9.54
CA GLY A 139 -23.99 17.58 -10.26
C GLY A 139 -23.79 17.31 -11.74
#